data_AF-A0A9P7HFR9-F1
#
_entry.id   AF-A0A9P7HFR9-F1
#
_cell.length_a   1.000
_cell.length_b   1.000
_cell.length_c   1.000
_cell.angle_alpha   90.00
_cell.angle_beta   90.00
_cell.angle_gamma   90.00
#
_symmetry.space_group_name_H-M   'P 1'
#
loop_
_entity.id
_entity.type
_entity.pdbx_description
1 polymer ?
#
loop_
_entity_poly.entity_id
_entity_poly.type
_entity_poly.pdbx_seq_one_letter_code
_entity_poly.pdbx_strand_id
1 'polypeptide(L)'
;MNREQLTALGEKAFAEKVPKMLWSDRETLFEDGSEDIGIIRSRASEPVTVEAVSSVLTSPIEDEDYDTLRVHQKALYSVLLKLSFEKLQPYRPALAALAAFDISEFAHRSSHYAQTLILIQNAGLLERFAADSKAVWVTKDKLDMVSDRTLTERVHTAKEMMPYMPELFNWLVDANNPPFTPCRDQLARFPETAAVVAAEFLAKANEEKDTEYQHFLIDFVYDCVPVGESWIPMRQHVQALVKELDGSTDEDDEELVGEANEWLTRLKQWEALIKEKN
;
A
#
# COMPACT_ATOMS: atom_id res chain seq x y z
N MET A 1 -15.65 -17.92 23.66
CA MET A 1 -14.51 -18.66 24.25
C MET A 1 -13.37 -17.69 24.40
N ASN A 2 -12.52 -17.84 25.41
CA ASN A 2 -11.34 -16.98 25.54
C ASN A 2 -10.19 -17.48 24.63
N ARG A 3 -9.18 -16.64 24.43
CA ARG A 3 -8.00 -16.93 23.59
C ARG A 3 -7.37 -18.29 23.88
N GLU A 4 -7.09 -18.54 25.16
CA GLU A 4 -6.39 -19.75 25.62
C GLU A 4 -7.19 -21.00 25.23
N GLN A 5 -8.52 -20.94 25.34
CA GLN A 5 -9.39 -22.03 24.92
C GLN A 5 -9.39 -22.26 23.41
N LEU A 6 -9.33 -21.21 22.58
CA LEU A 6 -9.30 -21.32 21.11
C LEU A 6 -7.94 -21.81 20.60
N THR A 7 -6.84 -21.33 21.21
CA THR A 7 -5.48 -21.80 20.90
C THR A 7 -5.27 -23.25 21.32
N ALA A 8 -5.89 -23.70 22.42
CA ALA A 8 -5.79 -25.07 22.91
C ALA A 8 -6.70 -26.08 22.19
N LEU A 9 -7.54 -25.64 21.24
CA LEU A 9 -8.36 -26.56 20.46
C LEU A 9 -7.50 -27.46 19.58
N GLY A 10 -7.82 -28.76 19.57
CA GLY A 10 -7.33 -29.67 18.55
C GLY A 10 -7.70 -29.17 17.14
N GLU A 11 -6.83 -29.46 16.18
CA GLU A 11 -6.93 -29.08 14.76
C GLU A 11 -8.36 -29.09 14.19
N LYS A 12 -9.07 -30.23 14.24
CA LYS A 12 -10.42 -30.33 13.66
C LYS A 12 -11.44 -29.41 14.32
N ALA A 13 -11.43 -29.35 15.66
CA ALA A 13 -12.37 -28.51 16.41
C ALA A 13 -12.09 -27.01 16.24
N PHE A 14 -10.84 -26.65 15.90
CA PHE A 14 -10.48 -25.29 15.53
C PHE A 14 -10.98 -24.95 14.12
N ALA A 15 -10.71 -25.81 13.14
CA ALA A 15 -11.14 -25.62 11.75
C ALA A 15 -12.66 -25.39 11.62
N GLU A 16 -13.48 -26.13 12.36
CA GLU A 16 -14.94 -25.95 12.40
C GLU A 16 -15.40 -24.57 12.90
N LYS A 17 -14.54 -23.83 13.61
CA LYS A 17 -14.84 -22.50 14.14
C LYS A 17 -14.34 -21.38 13.25
N VAL A 18 -13.45 -21.65 12.31
CA VAL A 18 -12.83 -20.63 11.44
C VAL A 18 -13.89 -19.75 10.74
N PRO A 19 -14.96 -20.28 10.12
CA PRO A 19 -15.97 -19.41 9.49
C PRO A 19 -16.63 -18.44 10.48
N LYS A 20 -16.91 -18.90 11.70
CA LYS A 20 -17.50 -18.07 12.77
C LYS A 20 -16.51 -17.07 13.37
N MET A 21 -15.22 -17.40 13.36
CA MET A 21 -14.14 -16.51 13.81
C MET A 21 -13.84 -15.42 12.77
N LEU A 22 -14.05 -15.73 11.49
CA LEU A 22 -14.01 -14.75 10.41
C LEU A 22 -15.27 -13.87 10.43
N TRP A 23 -16.40 -14.36 10.93
CA TRP A 23 -17.58 -13.54 11.17
C TRP A 23 -17.34 -12.49 12.26
N SER A 24 -17.80 -11.25 12.06
CA SER A 24 -17.80 -10.21 13.08
C SER A 24 -18.88 -9.19 12.78
N ASP A 25 -19.64 -8.82 13.80
CA ASP A 25 -20.70 -7.80 13.70
C ASP A 25 -20.14 -6.37 13.55
N ARG A 26 -18.81 -6.20 13.55
CA ARG A 26 -18.14 -4.90 13.39
C ARG A 26 -17.95 -4.58 11.90
N GLU A 27 -18.41 -3.40 11.49
CA GLU A 27 -18.41 -2.90 10.10
C GLU A 27 -17.03 -2.64 9.49
N THR A 28 -15.96 -2.67 10.29
CA THR A 28 -14.62 -2.30 9.81
C THR A 28 -13.97 -3.46 9.05
N LEU A 29 -13.99 -3.37 7.72
CA LEU A 29 -13.33 -4.28 6.78
C LEU A 29 -11.81 -4.42 7.00
N PHE A 30 -11.20 -3.46 7.71
CA PHE A 30 -9.75 -3.32 7.84
C PHE A 30 -9.24 -3.39 9.29
N GLU A 31 -10.09 -3.72 10.28
CA GLU A 31 -9.60 -3.94 11.65
C GLU A 31 -8.78 -5.24 11.70
N ASP A 32 -7.46 -5.08 11.63
CA ASP A 32 -6.42 -6.11 11.79
C ASP A 32 -6.40 -6.77 13.19
N GLY A 33 -7.23 -6.27 14.12
CA GLY A 33 -7.03 -6.40 15.57
C GLY A 33 -7.96 -7.34 16.32
N SER A 34 -8.81 -8.15 15.67
CA SER A 34 -9.54 -9.16 16.43
C SER A 34 -8.60 -10.30 16.84
N GLU A 35 -8.70 -10.72 18.10
CA GLU A 35 -7.89 -11.81 18.64
C GLU A 35 -8.05 -13.11 17.85
N ASP A 36 -9.26 -13.35 17.33
CA ASP A 36 -9.60 -14.49 16.48
C ASP A 36 -8.79 -14.53 15.18
N ILE A 37 -8.62 -13.38 14.51
CA ILE A 37 -7.82 -13.27 13.29
C ILE A 37 -6.35 -13.58 13.58
N GLY A 38 -5.83 -13.08 14.71
CA GLY A 38 -4.46 -13.40 15.16
C GLY A 38 -4.25 -14.90 15.38
N ILE A 39 -5.25 -15.59 15.97
CA ILE A 39 -5.20 -17.04 16.16
C ILE A 39 -5.23 -17.78 14.81
N ILE A 40 -6.11 -17.40 13.88
CA ILE A 40 -6.16 -18.02 12.54
C ILE A 40 -4.80 -17.89 11.84
N ARG A 41 -4.20 -16.69 11.82
CA ARG A 41 -2.87 -16.47 11.21
C ARG A 41 -1.78 -17.33 11.86
N SER A 42 -1.81 -17.50 13.18
CA SER A 42 -0.82 -18.31 13.89
C SER A 42 -0.87 -19.79 13.49
N ARG A 43 -2.06 -20.28 13.13
CA ARG A 43 -2.36 -21.67 12.76
C ARG A 43 -2.51 -21.89 11.25
N ALA A 44 -2.23 -20.88 10.43
CA ALA A 44 -2.45 -20.90 8.97
C ALA A 44 -1.57 -21.90 8.18
N SER A 45 -0.63 -22.58 8.85
CA SER A 45 0.16 -23.66 8.25
C SER A 45 -0.40 -25.06 8.54
N GLU A 46 -1.40 -25.17 9.44
CA GLU A 46 -2.03 -26.44 9.76
C GLU A 46 -2.96 -26.85 8.60
N PRO A 47 -2.87 -28.10 8.09
CA PRO A 47 -3.66 -28.54 6.94
C PRO A 47 -5.17 -28.31 7.08
N VAL A 48 -5.72 -28.51 8.29
CA VAL A 48 -7.14 -28.29 8.58
C VAL A 48 -7.54 -26.81 8.55
N THR A 49 -6.62 -25.91 8.92
CA THR A 49 -6.85 -24.46 8.88
C THR A 49 -6.76 -23.96 7.45
N VAL A 50 -5.83 -24.54 6.68
CA VAL A 50 -5.77 -24.33 5.23
C VAL A 50 -7.09 -24.73 4.59
N GLU A 51 -7.56 -25.96 4.82
CA GLU A 51 -8.83 -26.47 4.30
C GLU A 51 -10.02 -25.57 4.69
N ALA A 52 -10.11 -25.15 5.96
CA ALA A 52 -11.22 -24.32 6.43
C ALA A 52 -11.25 -22.93 5.78
N VAL A 53 -10.11 -22.23 5.72
CA VAL A 53 -10.03 -20.90 5.08
C VAL A 53 -10.20 -21.02 3.57
N SER A 54 -9.63 -22.05 2.93
CA SER A 54 -9.84 -22.33 1.52
C SER A 54 -11.32 -22.60 1.21
N SER A 55 -12.00 -23.38 2.04
CA SER A 55 -13.43 -23.67 1.87
C SER A 55 -14.29 -22.40 1.98
N VAL A 56 -13.90 -21.44 2.83
CA VAL A 56 -14.54 -20.13 2.88
C VAL A 56 -14.33 -19.40 1.56
N LEU A 57 -13.10 -19.27 1.08
CA LEU A 57 -12.79 -18.52 -0.14
C LEU A 57 -13.41 -19.11 -1.41
N THR A 58 -13.70 -20.40 -1.42
CA THR A 58 -14.34 -21.09 -2.55
C THR A 58 -15.84 -21.27 -2.37
N SER A 59 -16.43 -20.76 -1.29
CA SER A 59 -17.88 -20.82 -1.10
C SER A 59 -18.59 -19.84 -2.03
N PRO A 60 -19.84 -20.12 -2.45
CA PRO A 60 -20.60 -19.18 -3.26
C PRO A 60 -20.81 -17.85 -2.53
N ILE A 61 -20.73 -16.74 -3.27
CA ILE A 61 -21.20 -15.43 -2.83
C ILE A 61 -22.51 -15.18 -3.57
N GLU A 62 -23.61 -15.00 -2.85
CA GLU A 62 -24.91 -14.63 -3.43
C GLU A 62 -25.00 -13.10 -3.57
N ASP A 63 -25.69 -12.60 -4.60
CA ASP A 63 -25.91 -11.16 -4.76
C ASP A 63 -26.70 -10.61 -3.55
N GLU A 64 -26.34 -9.41 -3.12
CA GLU A 64 -26.85 -8.77 -1.90
C GLU A 64 -26.55 -9.49 -0.56
N ASP A 65 -25.89 -10.65 -0.56
CA ASP A 65 -25.39 -11.29 0.66
C ASP A 65 -24.09 -10.63 1.14
N TYR A 66 -24.25 -9.52 1.85
CA TYR A 66 -23.14 -8.79 2.46
C TYR A 66 -22.45 -9.57 3.59
N ASP A 67 -23.14 -10.53 4.20
CA ASP A 67 -22.61 -11.25 5.34
C ASP A 67 -21.56 -12.26 4.86
N THR A 68 -21.91 -13.07 3.88
CA THR A 68 -20.94 -13.98 3.24
C THR A 68 -19.80 -13.21 2.60
N LEU A 69 -20.07 -12.08 1.94
CA LEU A 69 -19.04 -11.21 1.36
C LEU A 69 -18.03 -10.73 2.42
N ARG A 70 -18.50 -10.30 3.60
CA ARG A 70 -17.62 -9.85 4.71
C ARG A 70 -16.69 -10.96 5.20
N VAL A 71 -17.18 -12.20 5.27
CA VAL A 71 -16.36 -13.35 5.67
C VAL A 71 -15.22 -13.59 4.67
N HIS A 72 -15.51 -13.49 3.36
CA HIS A 72 -14.49 -13.60 2.32
C HIS A 72 -13.47 -12.47 2.39
N GLN A 73 -13.94 -11.23 2.57
CA GLN A 73 -13.08 -10.06 2.71
C GLN A 73 -12.12 -10.20 3.90
N LYS A 74 -12.60 -10.68 5.06
CA LYS A 74 -11.74 -10.94 6.23
C LYS A 74 -10.76 -12.09 5.98
N ALA A 75 -11.18 -13.16 5.32
CA ALA A 75 -10.28 -14.25 4.94
C ALA A 75 -9.15 -13.75 4.03
N LEU A 76 -9.47 -12.94 3.02
CA LEU A 76 -8.47 -12.41 2.09
C LEU A 76 -7.59 -11.33 2.75
N TYR A 77 -8.17 -10.22 3.19
CA TYR A 77 -7.44 -9.02 3.61
C TYR A 77 -6.88 -9.13 5.02
N SER A 78 -7.64 -9.75 5.93
CA SER A 78 -7.24 -9.88 7.33
C SER A 78 -6.55 -11.21 7.63
N VAL A 79 -6.53 -12.21 6.76
CA VAL A 79 -5.73 -13.42 7.00
C VAL A 79 -4.66 -13.56 5.94
N LEU A 80 -5.05 -13.87 4.70
CA LEU A 80 -4.10 -14.30 3.67
C LEU A 80 -3.10 -13.20 3.26
N LEU A 81 -3.56 -11.96 3.12
CA LEU A 81 -2.72 -10.83 2.72
C LEU A 81 -1.58 -10.57 3.72
N LYS A 82 -1.73 -11.01 4.98
CA LYS A 82 -0.75 -10.83 6.06
C LYS A 82 0.11 -12.07 6.35
N LEU A 83 -0.15 -13.20 5.69
CA LEU A 83 0.68 -14.41 5.83
C LEU A 83 2.01 -14.25 5.10
N SER A 84 3.10 -14.87 5.57
CA SER A 84 4.36 -14.90 4.80
C SER A 84 4.19 -15.62 3.46
N PHE A 85 5.10 -15.37 2.52
CA PHE A 85 5.07 -16.00 1.21
C PHE A 85 4.98 -17.54 1.26
N GLU A 86 5.70 -18.20 2.18
CA GLU A 86 5.70 -19.65 2.36
C GLU A 86 4.35 -20.14 2.89
N LYS A 87 3.79 -19.43 3.88
CA LYS A 87 2.50 -19.78 4.47
C LYS A 87 1.32 -19.56 3.52
N LEU A 88 1.50 -18.73 2.49
CA LEU A 88 0.50 -18.47 1.47
C LEU A 88 0.39 -19.58 0.41
N GLN A 89 1.45 -20.35 0.19
CA GLN A 89 1.50 -21.37 -0.88
C GLN A 89 0.35 -22.39 -0.86
N PRO A 90 -0.05 -22.95 0.31
CA PRO A 90 -1.16 -23.90 0.34
C PRO A 90 -2.51 -23.32 -0.08
N TYR A 91 -2.68 -21.99 -0.02
CA TYR A 91 -3.93 -21.29 -0.34
C TYR A 91 -4.10 -20.93 -1.82
N ARG A 92 -3.05 -21.09 -2.64
CA ARG A 92 -3.07 -20.70 -4.05
C ARG A 92 -4.25 -21.26 -4.85
N PRO A 93 -4.63 -22.55 -4.74
CA PRO A 93 -5.79 -23.06 -5.47
C PRO A 93 -7.09 -22.33 -5.12
N ALA A 94 -7.29 -21.97 -3.84
CA ALA A 94 -8.47 -21.23 -3.40
C ALA A 94 -8.45 -19.77 -3.86
N LEU A 95 -7.27 -19.12 -3.86
CA LEU A 95 -7.12 -17.77 -4.42
C LEU A 95 -7.43 -17.74 -5.92
N ALA A 96 -6.93 -18.72 -6.67
CA ALA A 96 -7.21 -18.85 -8.10
C ALA A 96 -8.71 -19.09 -8.36
N ALA A 97 -9.37 -19.90 -7.54
CA ALA A 97 -10.80 -20.15 -7.65
C ALA A 97 -11.63 -18.88 -7.36
N LEU A 98 -11.30 -18.14 -6.29
CA LEU A 98 -11.96 -16.87 -5.98
C LEU A 98 -11.72 -15.81 -7.07
N ALA A 99 -10.50 -15.73 -7.61
CA ALA A 99 -10.16 -14.83 -8.71
C ALA A 99 -10.92 -15.14 -10.01
N ALA A 100 -11.40 -16.38 -10.18
CA ALA A 100 -12.19 -16.83 -11.31
C ALA A 100 -13.71 -16.80 -11.05
N PHE A 101 -14.16 -16.31 -9.89
CA PHE A 101 -15.57 -16.25 -9.55
C PHE A 101 -16.32 -15.30 -10.50
N ASP A 102 -17.42 -15.79 -11.08
CA ASP A 102 -18.22 -15.02 -12.03
C ASP A 102 -19.33 -14.24 -11.29
N ILE A 103 -19.31 -12.92 -11.47
CA ILE A 103 -20.30 -11.99 -10.91
C ILE A 103 -21.16 -11.35 -11.99
N SER A 104 -21.20 -11.93 -13.19
CA SER A 104 -21.96 -11.38 -14.33
C SER A 104 -23.47 -11.29 -14.08
N GLU A 105 -24.00 -12.14 -13.19
CA GLU A 105 -25.42 -12.17 -12.81
C GLU A 105 -25.78 -11.17 -11.70
N PHE A 106 -24.80 -10.58 -11.02
CA PHE A 106 -25.05 -9.63 -9.93
C PHE A 106 -25.59 -8.30 -10.48
N ALA A 107 -26.39 -7.61 -9.66
CA ALA A 107 -26.93 -6.30 -9.97
C ALA A 107 -25.80 -5.27 -10.18
N HIS A 108 -25.54 -4.95 -11.46
CA HIS A 108 -24.50 -4.01 -11.86
C HIS A 108 -24.68 -2.64 -11.19
N ARG A 109 -23.59 -2.02 -10.73
CA ARG A 109 -23.53 -0.77 -9.93
C ARG A 109 -24.10 -0.87 -8.50
N SER A 110 -24.43 -2.06 -7.99
CA SER A 110 -24.67 -2.22 -6.55
C SER A 110 -23.36 -2.08 -5.76
N SER A 111 -23.46 -1.68 -4.48
CA SER A 111 -22.27 -1.66 -3.60
C SER A 111 -21.69 -3.06 -3.43
N HIS A 112 -22.54 -4.08 -3.33
CA HIS A 112 -22.16 -5.48 -3.26
C HIS A 112 -21.35 -5.93 -4.48
N TYR A 113 -21.82 -5.59 -5.69
CA TYR A 113 -21.11 -5.86 -6.94
C TYR A 113 -19.71 -5.24 -6.93
N ALA A 114 -19.60 -3.95 -6.59
CA ALA A 114 -18.33 -3.25 -6.56
C ALA A 114 -17.35 -3.88 -5.56
N GLN A 115 -17.82 -4.19 -4.35
CA GLN A 115 -17.02 -4.81 -3.31
C GLN A 115 -16.56 -6.23 -3.68
N THR A 116 -17.44 -7.01 -4.31
CA THR A 116 -17.12 -8.37 -4.77
C THR A 116 -16.11 -8.34 -5.92
N LEU A 117 -16.25 -7.39 -6.86
CA LEU A 117 -15.27 -7.19 -7.93
C LEU A 117 -13.87 -6.89 -7.37
N ILE A 118 -13.77 -5.99 -6.39
CA ILE A 118 -12.50 -5.64 -5.73
C ILE A 118 -11.88 -6.85 -5.02
N LEU A 119 -12.71 -7.65 -4.34
CA LEU A 119 -12.30 -8.89 -3.69
C LEU A 119 -11.68 -9.88 -4.69
N ILE A 120 -12.36 -10.13 -5.81
CA ILE A 120 -11.91 -11.06 -6.87
C ILE A 120 -10.61 -10.56 -7.50
N GLN A 121 -10.52 -9.27 -7.81
CA GLN A 121 -9.30 -8.65 -8.34
C GLN A 121 -8.11 -8.83 -7.38
N ASN A 122 -8.29 -8.53 -6.10
CA ASN A 122 -7.23 -8.68 -5.11
C ASN A 122 -6.86 -10.15 -4.83
N ALA A 123 -7.81 -11.08 -4.93
CA ALA A 123 -7.51 -12.52 -4.89
C ALA A 123 -6.59 -12.93 -6.04
N GLY A 124 -6.84 -12.41 -7.26
CA GLY A 124 -5.99 -12.64 -8.42
C GLY A 124 -4.60 -12.03 -8.28
N LEU A 125 -4.49 -10.80 -7.74
CA LEU A 125 -3.20 -10.17 -7.44
C LEU A 125 -2.40 -10.94 -6.40
N LEU A 126 -3.06 -11.42 -5.33
CA LEU A 126 -2.42 -12.22 -4.30
C LEU A 126 -2.01 -13.62 -4.80
N GLU A 127 -2.81 -14.24 -5.67
CA GLU A 127 -2.42 -15.48 -6.36
C GLU A 127 -1.17 -15.26 -7.21
N ARG A 128 -1.15 -14.20 -8.03
CA ARG A 128 0.01 -13.84 -8.86
C ARG A 128 1.27 -13.65 -8.02
N PHE A 129 1.16 -12.93 -6.89
CA PHE A 129 2.27 -12.78 -5.93
C PHE A 129 2.73 -14.13 -5.38
N ALA A 130 1.80 -15.00 -4.98
CA ALA A 130 2.11 -16.32 -4.45
C ALA A 130 2.72 -17.26 -5.50
N ALA A 131 2.35 -17.10 -6.77
CA ALA A 131 2.80 -17.93 -7.89
C ALA A 131 4.24 -17.66 -8.32
N ASP A 132 4.67 -16.40 -8.22
CA ASP A 132 5.99 -15.97 -8.67
C ASP A 132 6.72 -15.23 -7.54
N SER A 133 7.72 -15.91 -6.97
CA SER A 133 8.62 -15.37 -5.94
C SER A 133 9.39 -14.11 -6.37
N LYS A 134 9.40 -13.76 -7.66
CA LYS A 134 10.06 -12.56 -8.20
C LYS A 134 9.08 -11.50 -8.68
N ALA A 135 7.78 -11.70 -8.52
CA ALA A 135 6.80 -10.73 -8.96
C ALA A 135 6.88 -9.45 -8.13
N VAL A 136 7.10 -8.33 -8.83
CA VAL A 136 7.15 -6.98 -8.27
C VAL A 136 6.38 -6.06 -9.22
N TRP A 137 5.52 -5.21 -8.66
CA TRP A 137 4.83 -4.17 -9.42
C TRP A 137 4.46 -2.99 -8.52
N VAL A 138 4.27 -1.84 -9.15
CA VAL A 138 3.59 -0.69 -8.54
C VAL A 138 2.09 -0.80 -8.84
N THR A 139 1.26 -0.35 -7.91
CA THR A 139 -0.19 -0.30 -8.12
C THR A 139 -0.54 0.48 -9.40
N LYS A 140 -1.56 -0.01 -10.10
CA LYS A 140 -2.12 0.64 -11.29
C LYS A 140 -3.49 1.27 -11.04
N ASP A 141 -4.08 1.05 -9.86
CA ASP A 141 -5.37 1.60 -9.49
C ASP A 141 -5.47 1.83 -7.97
N LYS A 142 -6.53 2.51 -7.52
CA LYS A 142 -6.66 2.90 -6.11
C LYS A 142 -6.93 1.72 -5.16
N LEU A 143 -7.14 0.51 -5.69
CA LEU A 143 -7.72 -0.64 -4.99
C LEU A 143 -6.83 -1.89 -5.02
N ASP A 144 -5.63 -1.81 -5.59
CA ASP A 144 -4.58 -2.83 -5.45
C ASP A 144 -4.01 -2.81 -4.02
N MET A 145 -4.40 -3.82 -3.23
CA MET A 145 -3.97 -3.98 -1.84
C MET A 145 -2.71 -4.86 -1.71
N VAL A 146 -2.12 -5.31 -2.82
CA VAL A 146 -1.03 -6.29 -2.86
C VAL A 146 0.29 -5.66 -3.31
N SER A 147 0.27 -4.63 -4.16
CA SER A 147 1.48 -4.03 -4.75
C SER A 147 2.51 -3.60 -3.72
N ASP A 148 2.08 -2.92 -2.65
CA ASP A 148 2.94 -2.43 -1.56
C ASP A 148 3.72 -3.58 -0.92
N ARG A 149 3.04 -4.71 -0.70
CA ARG A 149 3.64 -5.92 -0.16
C ARG A 149 4.70 -6.48 -1.11
N THR A 150 4.47 -6.42 -2.42
CA THR A 150 5.45 -6.95 -3.39
C THR A 150 6.76 -6.16 -3.36
N LEU A 151 6.68 -4.84 -3.27
CA LEU A 151 7.84 -3.97 -3.13
C LEU A 151 8.54 -4.17 -1.78
N THR A 152 7.76 -4.29 -0.70
CA THR A 152 8.29 -4.55 0.64
C THR A 152 9.08 -5.86 0.72
N GLU A 153 8.52 -6.95 0.21
CA GLU A 153 9.09 -8.29 0.36
C GLU A 153 10.17 -8.64 -0.67
N ARG A 154 10.27 -7.91 -1.80
CA ARG A 154 11.13 -8.32 -2.92
C ARG A 154 12.19 -7.29 -3.30
N VAL A 155 12.03 -6.03 -2.93
CA VAL A 155 12.98 -4.96 -3.25
C VAL A 155 13.72 -4.59 -1.98
N HIS A 156 15.04 -4.74 -1.96
CA HIS A 156 15.85 -4.55 -0.75
C HIS A 156 16.99 -3.54 -0.94
N THR A 157 17.23 -3.11 -2.17
CA THR A 157 18.26 -2.13 -2.48
C THR A 157 17.69 -0.99 -3.31
N ALA A 158 18.32 0.19 -3.21
CA ALA A 158 17.97 1.34 -4.02
C ALA A 158 18.05 1.04 -5.53
N LYS A 159 19.02 0.22 -5.94
CA LYS A 159 19.20 -0.20 -7.34
C LYS A 159 18.01 -1.02 -7.85
N GLU A 160 17.47 -1.90 -7.01
CA GLU A 160 16.27 -2.69 -7.34
C GLU A 160 15.00 -1.82 -7.33
N MET A 161 14.93 -0.81 -6.48
CA MET A 161 13.76 0.10 -6.40
C MET A 161 13.70 1.08 -7.57
N MET A 162 14.85 1.52 -8.08
CA MET A 162 14.96 2.59 -9.07
C MET A 162 14.01 2.47 -10.28
N PRO A 163 13.80 1.29 -10.89
CA PRO A 163 12.87 1.16 -12.02
C PRO A 163 11.40 1.44 -11.66
N TYR A 164 11.03 1.34 -10.38
CA TYR A 164 9.67 1.50 -9.88
C TYR A 164 9.40 2.90 -9.33
N MET A 165 10.45 3.66 -8.98
CA MET A 165 10.30 5.00 -8.40
C MET A 165 9.45 5.95 -9.24
N PRO A 166 9.58 6.02 -10.59
CA PRO A 166 8.74 6.91 -11.38
C PRO A 166 7.24 6.59 -11.26
N GLU A 167 6.87 5.30 -11.23
CA GLU A 167 5.48 4.90 -11.04
C GLU A 167 4.99 5.19 -9.62
N LEU A 168 5.85 5.10 -8.61
CA LEU A 168 5.52 5.48 -7.23
C LEU A 168 5.28 6.98 -7.09
N PHE A 169 6.10 7.82 -7.73
CA PHE A 169 5.92 9.27 -7.73
C PHE A 169 4.61 9.71 -8.39
N ASN A 170 4.16 9.02 -9.45
CA ASN A 170 2.85 9.28 -10.06
C ASN A 170 1.66 9.13 -9.09
N TRP A 171 1.83 8.45 -7.96
CA TRP A 171 0.80 8.32 -6.92
C TRP A 171 0.87 9.41 -5.84
N LEU A 172 1.92 10.25 -5.84
CA LEU A 172 2.08 11.37 -4.92
C LEU A 172 1.43 12.67 -5.43
N VAL A 173 0.28 12.55 -6.11
CA VAL A 173 -0.42 13.69 -6.74
C VAL A 173 -1.70 14.08 -5.99
N ASP A 174 -2.20 13.24 -5.08
CA ASP A 174 -3.41 13.50 -4.28
C ASP A 174 -3.36 12.62 -3.02
N ALA A 175 -3.24 13.26 -1.86
CA ALA A 175 -3.12 12.59 -0.57
C ALA A 175 -4.36 11.78 -0.17
N ASN A 176 -5.51 12.00 -0.81
CA ASN A 176 -6.73 11.22 -0.58
C ASN A 176 -6.72 9.88 -1.31
N ASN A 177 -5.78 9.67 -2.24
CA ASN A 177 -5.65 8.39 -2.92
C ASN A 177 -5.10 7.32 -1.97
N PRO A 178 -5.77 6.16 -1.83
CA PRO A 178 -5.28 5.09 -0.96
C PRO A 178 -3.82 4.68 -1.24
N PRO A 179 -3.31 4.67 -2.50
CA PRO A 179 -1.89 4.43 -2.77
C PRO A 179 -0.90 5.51 -2.30
N PHE A 180 -1.33 6.74 -2.02
CA PHE A 180 -0.41 7.86 -1.74
C PHE A 180 0.57 7.52 -0.60
N THR A 181 0.05 7.14 0.56
CA THR A 181 0.89 6.85 1.74
C THR A 181 1.77 5.61 1.52
N PRO A 182 1.25 4.46 1.07
CA PRO A 182 2.10 3.30 0.75
C PRO A 182 3.20 3.61 -0.28
N CYS A 183 2.89 4.37 -1.35
CA CYS A 183 3.88 4.74 -2.35
C CYS A 183 4.96 5.66 -1.77
N ARG A 184 4.57 6.63 -0.94
CA ARG A 184 5.49 7.51 -0.21
C ARG A 184 6.41 6.71 0.72
N ASP A 185 5.85 5.77 1.47
CA ASP A 185 6.60 4.91 2.39
C ASP A 185 7.62 4.04 1.63
N GLN A 186 7.25 3.51 0.46
CA GLN A 186 8.18 2.75 -0.39
C GLN A 186 9.35 3.59 -0.91
N LEU A 187 9.07 4.85 -1.30
CA LEU A 187 10.12 5.79 -1.71
C LEU A 187 11.05 6.14 -0.54
N ALA A 188 10.50 6.35 0.65
CA ALA A 188 11.24 6.70 1.87
C ALA A 188 12.20 5.60 2.34
N ARG A 189 12.05 4.34 1.90
CA ARG A 189 13.00 3.25 2.19
C ARG A 189 14.38 3.46 1.54
N PHE A 190 14.46 4.24 0.48
CA PHE A 190 15.70 4.53 -0.27
C PHE A 190 15.84 6.03 -0.56
N PRO A 191 15.88 6.86 0.51
CA PRO A 191 15.53 8.28 0.43
C PRO A 191 16.49 9.09 -0.44
N GLU A 192 17.80 8.83 -0.40
CA GLU A 192 18.76 9.57 -1.21
C GLU A 192 18.59 9.30 -2.71
N THR A 193 18.23 8.07 -3.09
CA THR A 193 17.95 7.75 -4.50
C THR A 193 16.61 8.31 -4.93
N ALA A 194 15.59 8.25 -4.05
CA ALA A 194 14.29 8.85 -4.32
C ALA A 194 14.38 10.37 -4.49
N ALA A 195 15.23 11.08 -3.73
CA ALA A 195 15.42 12.52 -3.87
C ALA A 195 15.98 12.93 -5.25
N VAL A 196 16.86 12.10 -5.83
CA VAL A 196 17.38 12.35 -7.18
C VAL A 196 16.26 12.24 -8.22
N VAL A 197 15.40 11.22 -8.10
CA VAL A 197 14.24 11.05 -8.99
C VAL A 197 13.20 12.16 -8.75
N ALA A 198 12.97 12.57 -7.49
CA ALA A 198 12.07 13.66 -7.14
C ALA A 198 12.46 14.97 -7.84
N ALA A 199 13.77 15.21 -8.07
CA ALA A 199 14.22 16.37 -8.85
C ALA A 199 13.72 16.37 -10.28
N GLU A 200 13.69 15.21 -10.94
CA GLU A 200 13.17 15.07 -12.31
C GLU A 200 11.66 15.34 -12.34
N PHE A 201 10.92 14.84 -11.35
CA PHE A 201 9.49 15.08 -11.22
C PHE A 201 9.15 16.52 -10.86
N LEU A 202 9.93 17.17 -9.99
CA LEU A 202 9.74 18.57 -9.65
C LEU A 202 10.02 19.47 -10.86
N ALA A 203 11.05 19.15 -11.65
CA ALA A 203 11.31 19.86 -12.90
C ALA A 203 10.08 19.82 -13.83
N LYS A 204 9.48 18.63 -14.00
CA LYS A 204 8.27 18.44 -14.80
C LYS A 204 7.06 19.17 -14.20
N ALA A 205 6.83 19.05 -12.90
CA ALA A 205 5.72 19.70 -12.22
C ALA A 205 5.80 21.23 -12.30
N ASN A 206 7.01 21.81 -12.29
CA ASN A 206 7.23 23.23 -12.55
C ASN A 206 6.79 23.63 -13.96
N GLU A 207 7.12 22.83 -14.99
CA GLU A 207 6.70 23.10 -16.38
C GLU A 207 5.17 23.04 -16.53
N GLU A 208 4.53 22.10 -15.82
CA GLU A 208 3.09 21.87 -15.84
C GLU A 208 2.31 22.82 -14.91
N LYS A 209 3.02 23.57 -14.05
CA LYS A 209 2.46 24.45 -13.00
C LYS A 209 1.49 23.72 -12.06
N ASP A 210 1.83 22.47 -11.71
CA ASP A 210 1.07 21.64 -10.79
C ASP A 210 1.52 21.91 -9.35
N THR A 211 0.90 22.91 -8.70
CA THR A 211 1.29 23.40 -7.37
C THR A 211 1.09 22.36 -6.28
N GLU A 212 0.00 21.58 -6.34
CA GLU A 212 -0.27 20.49 -5.40
C GLU A 212 0.80 19.39 -5.51
N TYR A 213 1.19 19.01 -6.73
CA TYR A 213 2.25 18.03 -6.89
C TYR A 213 3.64 18.57 -6.50
N GLN A 214 3.92 19.85 -6.79
CA GLN A 214 5.15 20.52 -6.34
C GLN A 214 5.27 20.49 -4.81
N HIS A 215 4.17 20.80 -4.10
CA HIS A 215 4.08 20.68 -2.64
C HIS A 215 4.46 19.27 -2.17
N PHE A 216 3.80 18.23 -2.69
CA PHE A 216 4.07 16.85 -2.25
C PHE A 216 5.51 16.38 -2.53
N LEU A 217 6.14 16.86 -3.60
CA LEU A 217 7.54 16.55 -3.92
C LEU A 217 8.53 17.25 -2.98
N ILE A 218 8.29 18.53 -2.65
CA ILE A 218 9.10 19.30 -1.70
C ILE A 218 8.96 18.70 -0.29
N ASP A 219 7.73 18.45 0.14
CA ASP A 219 7.40 17.84 1.42
C ASP A 219 8.05 16.45 1.56
N PHE A 220 7.97 15.61 0.53
CA PHE A 220 8.64 14.30 0.54
C PHE A 220 10.13 14.40 0.83
N VAL A 221 10.85 15.29 0.14
CA VAL A 221 12.29 15.44 0.37
C VAL A 221 12.57 16.08 1.72
N TYR A 222 11.74 17.03 2.16
CA TYR A 222 11.90 17.69 3.45
C TYR A 222 11.77 16.71 4.63
N ASP A 223 10.76 15.84 4.59
CA ASP A 223 10.41 14.93 5.68
C ASP A 223 11.14 13.60 5.65
N CYS A 224 11.29 13.00 4.46
CA CYS A 224 11.77 11.62 4.33
C CYS A 224 13.26 11.52 4.00
N VAL A 225 13.91 12.59 3.53
CA VAL A 225 15.29 12.52 3.03
C VAL A 225 16.25 13.21 3.99
N PRO A 226 17.28 12.51 4.52
CA PRO A 226 18.35 13.16 5.27
C PRO A 226 18.99 14.29 4.46
N VAL A 227 19.11 15.47 5.06
CA VAL A 227 19.74 16.64 4.40
C VAL A 227 21.16 16.28 4.00
N GLY A 228 21.45 16.38 2.69
CA GLY A 228 22.65 15.79 2.12
C GLY A 228 22.91 16.23 0.67
N GLU A 229 23.91 15.61 0.05
CA GLU A 229 24.22 15.81 -1.37
C GLU A 229 23.05 15.43 -2.28
N SER A 230 22.21 14.49 -1.86
CA SER A 230 21.01 14.05 -2.57
C SER A 230 19.95 15.14 -2.74
N TRP A 231 19.99 16.21 -1.94
CA TRP A 231 19.10 17.37 -2.08
C TRP A 231 19.55 18.30 -3.21
N ILE A 232 20.85 18.30 -3.55
CA ILE A 232 21.45 19.26 -4.50
C ILE A 232 20.74 19.26 -5.87
N PRO A 233 20.39 18.11 -6.48
CA PRO A 233 19.70 18.08 -7.77
C PRO A 233 18.41 18.89 -7.81
N MET A 234 17.63 18.93 -6.71
CA MET A 234 16.37 19.68 -6.65
C MET A 234 16.57 21.20 -6.53
N ARG A 235 17.73 21.66 -6.08
CA ARG A 235 17.96 23.07 -5.70
C ARG A 235 17.53 24.07 -6.77
N GLN A 236 17.94 23.83 -8.02
CA GLN A 236 17.65 24.77 -9.10
C GLN A 236 16.16 24.85 -9.39
N HIS A 237 15.44 23.73 -9.27
CA HIS A 237 13.99 23.66 -9.47
C HIS A 237 13.23 24.37 -8.34
N VAL A 238 13.65 24.17 -7.08
CA VAL A 238 13.06 24.87 -5.92
C VAL A 238 13.33 26.39 -6.00
N GLN A 239 14.54 26.80 -6.42
CA GLN A 239 14.85 28.22 -6.64
C GLN A 239 14.04 28.84 -7.76
N ALA A 240 13.81 28.10 -8.86
CA ALA A 240 12.98 28.55 -9.96
C ALA A 240 11.53 28.75 -9.51
N LEU A 241 11.00 27.80 -8.74
CA LEU A 241 9.65 27.85 -8.16
C LEU A 241 9.44 29.11 -7.31
N VAL A 242 10.32 29.36 -6.32
CA VAL A 242 10.24 30.56 -5.46
C VAL A 242 10.27 31.85 -6.29
N LYS A 243 11.08 31.90 -7.34
CA LYS A 243 11.16 33.07 -8.21
C LYS A 243 9.92 33.25 -9.08
N GLU A 244 9.33 32.17 -9.56
CA GLU A 244 8.14 32.21 -10.40
C GLU A 244 6.90 32.68 -9.63
N LEU A 245 6.77 32.22 -8.38
CA LEU A 245 5.65 32.54 -7.50
C LEU A 245 5.86 33.82 -6.67
N ASP A 246 6.99 34.51 -6.86
CA ASP A 246 7.31 35.75 -6.12
C ASP A 246 6.25 36.83 -6.36
N GLY A 247 5.63 37.29 -5.28
CA GLY A 247 4.56 38.29 -5.32
C GLY A 247 3.21 37.76 -5.78
N SER A 248 3.01 36.44 -5.84
CA SER A 248 1.65 35.86 -5.88
C SER A 248 0.87 36.28 -4.62
N THR A 249 -0.44 36.41 -4.76
CA THR A 249 -1.37 36.69 -3.66
C THR A 249 -2.36 35.54 -3.45
N ASP A 250 -2.11 34.41 -4.12
CA ASP A 250 -2.86 33.19 -3.94
C ASP A 250 -2.34 32.46 -2.68
N GLU A 251 -3.25 31.99 -1.84
CA GLU A 251 -2.90 31.40 -0.53
C GLU A 251 -2.06 30.11 -0.71
N ASP A 252 -2.39 29.31 -1.73
CA ASP A 252 -1.70 28.05 -2.01
C ASP A 252 -0.28 28.32 -2.53
N ASP A 253 -0.12 29.35 -3.37
CA ASP A 253 1.20 29.79 -3.84
C ASP A 253 2.07 30.34 -2.69
N GLU A 254 1.48 31.12 -1.78
CA GLU A 254 2.19 31.68 -0.61
C GLU A 254 2.68 30.57 0.33
N GLU A 255 1.86 29.55 0.59
CA GLU A 255 2.24 28.38 1.39
C GLU A 255 3.40 27.61 0.72
N LEU A 256 3.28 27.29 -0.56
CA LEU A 256 4.30 26.57 -1.32
C LEU A 256 5.64 27.34 -1.38
N VAL A 257 5.60 28.67 -1.53
CA VAL A 257 6.79 29.52 -1.45
C VAL A 257 7.42 29.47 -0.06
N GLY A 258 6.61 29.43 1.00
CA GLY A 258 7.07 29.25 2.38
C GLY A 258 7.87 27.95 2.55
N GLU A 259 7.28 26.82 2.13
CA GLU A 259 7.89 25.50 2.18
C GLU A 259 9.20 25.42 1.38
N ALA A 260 9.18 25.94 0.15
CA ALA A 260 10.35 25.97 -0.72
C ALA A 260 11.50 26.80 -0.10
N ASN A 261 11.19 27.93 0.54
CA ASN A 261 12.18 28.75 1.24
C ASN A 261 12.76 28.06 2.48
N GLU A 262 11.92 27.35 3.24
CA GLU A 262 12.37 26.56 4.39
C GLU A 262 13.31 25.44 3.94
N TRP A 263 12.93 24.71 2.88
CA TRP A 263 13.75 23.69 2.26
C TRP A 263 15.13 24.24 1.83
N LEU A 264 15.15 25.38 1.13
CA LEU A 264 16.40 26.04 0.71
C LEU A 264 17.26 26.48 1.89
N THR A 265 16.63 26.93 2.97
CA THR A 265 17.31 27.35 4.21
C THR A 265 18.00 26.17 4.86
N ARG A 266 17.29 25.04 4.99
CA ARG A 266 17.82 23.81 5.58
C ARG A 266 19.02 23.26 4.79
N LEU A 267 18.96 23.29 3.45
CA LEU A 267 20.09 22.91 2.60
C LEU A 267 21.31 23.82 2.81
N LYS A 268 21.12 25.15 2.85
CA LYS A 268 22.20 26.12 3.08
C LYS A 268 22.88 25.93 4.43
N GLN A 269 22.10 25.65 5.48
CA GLN A 269 22.64 25.37 6.82
C GLN A 269 23.55 24.15 6.81
N TRP A 270 23.12 23.07 6.16
CA TRP A 270 23.94 21.86 6.00
C TRP A 270 25.24 22.13 5.23
N GLU A 271 25.19 22.90 4.14
CA GLU A 271 26.39 23.26 3.37
C GLU A 271 27.39 24.08 4.21
N ALA A 272 26.90 24.97 5.07
CA ALA A 272 27.75 25.74 5.99
C ALA A 272 28.46 24.82 7.00
N LEU A 273 27.73 23.86 7.59
CA LEU A 273 28.28 22.89 8.53
C LEU A 273 29.37 21.99 7.93
N ILE A 274 29.28 21.67 6.63
CA ILE A 274 30.33 20.89 5.95
C ILE A 274 31.58 21.73 5.70
N LYS A 275 31.42 23.01 5.32
CA LYS A 275 32.55 23.93 5.10
C LYS A 275 33.34 24.21 6.38
N GLU A 276 32.72 24.14 7.54
CA GLU A 276 33.41 24.31 8.84
C GLU A 276 34.21 23.06 9.26
N LYS A 277 33.91 21.90 8.68
CA LYS A 277 34.54 20.61 9.02
C LYS A 277 35.70 20.21 8.10
N ASN A 278 35.83 20.85 6.93
CA ASN A 278 36.85 20.59 5.92
C ASN A 278 37.82 21.77 5.81
#